data_AF-A0A5C4NTG0-F1
#
_entry.id   AF-A0A5C4NTG0-F1
#
_cell.length_a   1.000
_cell.length_b   1.000
_cell.length_c   1.000
_cell.angle_alpha   90.00
_cell.angle_beta   90.00
_cell.angle_gamma   90.00
#
_symmetry.space_group_name_H-M   'P 1'
#
loop_
_entity.id
_entity.type
_entity.pdbx_description
1 polymer ?
#
loop_
_entity_poly.entity_id
_entity_poly.type
_entity_poly.pdbx_seq_one_letter_code
_entity_poly.pdbx_strand_id
1 'polypeptide(L)'
;MARVHEKQELGGWLNVAILAQEELYGGQYIVKCGEAAEHGSIGVVVLESLQNHEPVWTFVSDQSNPFDQITIKGGWVVVLSTSGAVLRFGAPMREARLLLPSTSIHDTNDGRL
;
A
#
# COMPACT_ATOMS: atom_id res chain seq x y z
N MET A 1 -22.82 21.41 18.59
CA MET A 1 -22.12 21.03 17.35
C MET A 1 -21.14 19.92 17.70
N ALA A 2 -21.50 18.67 17.42
CA ALA A 2 -20.68 17.52 17.77
C ALA A 2 -19.51 17.41 16.81
N ARG A 3 -18.28 17.67 17.31
CA ARG A 3 -17.06 17.28 16.60
C ARG A 3 -16.98 15.76 16.68
N VAL A 4 -17.28 15.09 15.58
CA VAL A 4 -16.92 13.70 15.38
C VAL A 4 -15.40 13.67 15.38
N HIS A 5 -14.81 13.28 16.51
CA HIS A 5 -13.42 12.86 16.51
C HIS A 5 -13.42 11.53 15.78
N GLU A 6 -13.10 11.56 14.48
CA GLU A 6 -12.70 10.37 13.77
C GLU A 6 -11.56 9.74 14.56
N LYS A 7 -11.87 8.56 15.10
CA LYS A 7 -10.94 7.70 15.81
C LYS A 7 -9.84 7.34 14.82
N GLN A 8 -8.76 8.13 14.77
CA GLN A 8 -7.52 7.71 14.14
C GLN A 8 -7.03 6.48 14.91
N GLU A 9 -7.29 5.31 14.35
CA GLU A 9 -6.68 4.08 14.82
C GLU A 9 -5.20 4.14 14.48
N LEU A 10 -4.43 4.69 15.42
CA LEU A 10 -2.97 4.67 15.47
C LEU A 10 -2.49 3.22 15.70
N GLY A 11 -2.64 2.40 14.67
CA GLY A 11 -2.01 1.10 14.54
C GLY A 11 -0.64 1.22 13.88
N GLY A 12 0.32 1.81 14.61
CA GLY A 12 1.76 1.56 14.49
C GLY A 12 2.38 1.32 13.10
N TRP A 13 2.21 2.22 12.13
CA TRP A 13 3.16 2.35 11.01
C TRP A 13 2.99 3.74 10.39
N LEU A 14 4.01 4.60 10.55
CA LEU A 14 4.20 5.92 9.93
C LEU A 14 2.94 6.83 9.97
N ASN A 15 2.97 7.99 10.65
CA ASN A 15 1.87 8.95 10.57
C ASN A 15 1.74 9.46 9.12
N VAL A 16 0.92 8.77 8.31
CA VAL A 16 0.74 9.06 6.90
C VAL A 16 -0.61 9.71 6.67
N ALA A 17 -0.59 10.91 6.08
CA ALA A 17 -1.78 11.50 5.51
C ALA A 17 -2.00 10.90 4.12
N ILE A 18 -3.05 10.10 3.95
CA ILE A 18 -3.42 9.51 2.66
C ILE A 18 -4.17 10.56 1.84
N LEU A 19 -3.63 10.90 0.67
CA LEU A 19 -4.15 11.94 -0.21
C LEU A 19 -4.88 11.37 -1.43
N ALA A 20 -4.46 10.20 -1.91
CA ALA A 20 -5.17 9.44 -2.94
C ALA A 20 -5.08 7.94 -2.70
N GLN A 21 -6.05 7.21 -3.24
CA GLN A 21 -6.08 5.75 -3.20
C GLN A 21 -6.75 5.17 -4.44
N GLU A 22 -6.29 4.01 -4.90
CA GLU A 22 -6.84 3.31 -6.06
C GLU A 22 -6.76 1.78 -5.88
N GLU A 23 -7.77 1.07 -6.40
CA GLU A 23 -7.83 -0.39 -6.33
C GLU A 23 -6.98 -1.06 -7.42
N LEU A 24 -6.30 -2.14 -7.05
CA LEU A 24 -5.55 -3.01 -7.95
C LEU A 24 -6.13 -4.41 -8.00
N TYR A 25 -5.96 -5.05 -9.16
CA TYR A 25 -6.33 -6.44 -9.43
C TYR A 25 -7.78 -6.79 -9.05
N GLY A 26 -8.72 -5.88 -9.33
CA GLY A 26 -10.14 -6.09 -9.04
C GLY A 26 -10.47 -6.12 -7.55
N GLY A 27 -9.84 -5.24 -6.77
CA GLY A 27 -10.11 -5.09 -5.34
C GLY A 27 -9.37 -6.10 -4.44
N GLN A 28 -8.28 -6.70 -4.92
CA GLN A 28 -7.41 -7.52 -4.06
C GLN A 28 -6.45 -6.67 -3.23
N TYR A 29 -6.04 -5.54 -3.78
CA TYR A 29 -5.12 -4.61 -3.14
C TYR A 29 -5.58 -3.18 -3.34
N ILE A 30 -5.11 -2.30 -2.47
CA ILE A 30 -5.30 -0.87 -2.58
C ILE A 30 -3.94 -0.17 -2.56
N VAL A 31 -3.66 0.62 -3.59
CA VAL A 31 -2.55 1.56 -3.58
C VAL A 31 -3.02 2.81 -2.88
N LYS A 32 -2.26 3.29 -1.92
CA LYS A 32 -2.47 4.57 -1.26
C LYS A 32 -1.22 5.42 -1.45
N CYS A 33 -1.38 6.70 -1.69
CA CYS A 33 -0.26 7.63 -1.72
C CYS A 33 -0.57 8.87 -0.90
N GLY A 34 0.48 9.53 -0.43
CA GLY A 34 0.30 10.64 0.48
C GLY A 34 1.61 11.21 1.00
N GLU A 35 1.54 11.69 2.23
CA GLU A 35 2.63 12.33 2.95
C GLU A 35 2.97 11.56 4.23
N ALA A 36 4.25 11.28 4.46
CA ALA A 36 4.72 10.74 5.72
C ALA A 36 5.21 11.87 6.65
N ALA A 37 4.61 11.98 7.84
CA ALA A 37 4.89 12.99 8.87
C ALA A 37 4.62 14.45 8.46
N GLU A 38 4.34 15.31 9.45
CA GLU A 38 3.84 16.70 9.31
C GLU A 38 4.86 17.73 8.74
N HIS A 39 5.60 17.40 7.69
CA HIS A 39 6.70 18.26 7.19
C HIS A 39 6.69 18.56 5.69
N GLY A 40 5.56 18.34 5.00
CA GLY A 40 5.23 18.84 3.66
C GLY A 40 6.13 18.35 2.52
N SER A 41 7.02 17.39 2.78
CA SER A 41 8.16 17.11 1.90
C SER A 41 8.39 15.63 1.62
N ILE A 42 7.81 14.73 2.42
CA ILE A 42 8.06 13.29 2.30
C ILE A 42 6.87 12.61 1.63
N GLY A 43 7.03 12.23 0.37
CA GLY A 43 6.05 11.44 -0.36
C GLY A 43 6.09 9.98 0.05
N VAL A 44 4.92 9.37 0.20
CA VAL A 44 4.80 7.93 0.49
C VAL A 44 3.82 7.27 -0.46
N VAL A 45 4.11 6.01 -0.81
CA VAL A 45 3.20 5.11 -1.53
C VAL A 45 3.16 3.79 -0.77
N VAL A 46 1.97 3.30 -0.47
CA VAL A 46 1.72 2.04 0.24
C VAL A 46 0.86 1.17 -0.65
N LEU A 47 1.22 -0.10 -0.79
CA LEU A 47 0.28 -1.12 -1.24
C LEU A 47 -0.19 -1.91 -0.03
N GLU A 48 -1.50 -1.97 0.15
CA GLU A 48 -2.16 -2.72 1.21
C GLU A 48 -3.00 -3.84 0.60
N SER A 49 -2.92 -5.02 1.19
CA SER A 49 -3.79 -6.14 0.85
C SER A 49 -5.16 -5.91 1.49
N LEU A 50 -6.22 -5.96 0.69
CA LEU A 50 -7.59 -5.78 1.19
C LEU A 50 -8.11 -7.00 1.96
N GLN A 51 -7.42 -8.14 1.88
CA GLN A 51 -7.82 -9.34 2.61
C GLN A 51 -7.53 -9.23 4.12
N ASN A 52 -6.37 -8.68 4.48
CA ASN A 52 -5.87 -8.61 5.85
C ASN A 52 -5.57 -7.18 6.32
N HIS A 53 -5.75 -6.18 5.44
CA HIS A 53 -5.41 -4.78 5.68
C HIS A 53 -3.94 -4.56 6.08
N GLU A 54 -3.07 -5.49 5.69
CA GLU A 54 -1.64 -5.36 5.94
C GLU A 54 -0.94 -4.73 4.74
N PRO A 55 0.01 -3.83 4.98
CA PRO A 55 0.82 -3.26 3.93
C PRO A 55 1.80 -4.32 3.41
N VAL A 56 1.71 -4.62 2.12
CA VAL A 56 2.55 -5.60 1.44
C VAL A 56 3.81 -4.97 0.84
N TRP A 57 3.79 -3.65 0.63
CA TRP A 57 4.92 -2.89 0.10
C TRP A 57 4.77 -1.41 0.43
N THR A 58 5.88 -0.74 0.70
CA THR A 58 5.92 0.70 1.00
C THR A 58 7.12 1.33 0.31
N PHE A 59 6.92 2.52 -0.26
CA PHE A 59 7.95 3.41 -0.76
C PHE A 59 7.84 4.76 -0.08
N VAL A 60 8.99 5.31 0.33
CA VAL A 60 9.11 6.62 0.97
C VAL A 60 10.18 7.41 0.23
N SER A 61 9.88 8.67 -0.08
CA SER A 61 10.79 9.58 -0.77
C SER A 61 10.79 10.94 -0.06
N ASP A 62 11.97 11.34 0.42
CA ASP A 62 12.25 12.65 1.01
C ASP A 62 12.56 13.73 -0.04
N GLN A 63 12.53 13.38 -1.33
CA GLN A 63 12.90 14.26 -2.44
C GLN A 63 11.72 14.67 -3.33
N SER A 64 10.53 14.11 -3.12
CA SER A 64 9.44 14.19 -4.11
C SER A 64 8.31 15.15 -3.75
N ASN A 65 8.24 15.70 -2.54
CA ASN A 65 7.01 16.24 -1.97
C ASN A 65 5.91 15.15 -1.84
N PRO A 66 4.77 15.44 -1.16
CA PRO A 66 3.65 14.51 -1.04
C PRO A 66 3.15 14.01 -2.39
N PHE A 67 2.74 12.75 -2.45
CA PHE A 67 2.02 12.20 -3.60
C PHE A 67 0.53 12.39 -3.41
N ASP A 68 -0.15 13.01 -4.38
CA ASP A 68 -1.56 13.37 -4.27
C ASP A 68 -2.44 12.78 -5.39
N GLN A 69 -1.85 12.08 -6.36
CA GLN A 69 -2.61 11.41 -7.41
C GLN A 69 -2.01 10.05 -7.73
N ILE A 70 -2.90 9.12 -8.06
CA ILE A 70 -2.56 7.77 -8.52
C ILE A 70 -3.25 7.54 -9.86
N THR A 71 -2.56 6.88 -10.78
CA THR A 71 -3.15 6.36 -12.00
C THR A 71 -2.62 4.95 -12.24
N ILE A 72 -3.54 4.01 -12.46
CA ILE A 72 -3.20 2.63 -12.79
C ILE A 72 -3.36 2.43 -14.29
N LYS A 73 -2.26 2.09 -14.97
CA LYS A 73 -2.30 1.87 -16.43
C LYS A 73 -1.28 0.83 -16.88
N GLY A 74 -1.75 -0.16 -17.64
CA GLY A 74 -0.87 -1.13 -18.30
C GLY A 74 0.03 -1.92 -17.33
N GLY A 75 -0.47 -2.24 -16.13
CA GLY A 75 0.30 -2.95 -15.10
C GLY A 75 1.26 -2.07 -14.29
N TRP A 76 1.18 -0.74 -14.47
CA TRP A 76 1.96 0.22 -13.71
C TRP A 76 1.08 1.00 -12.74
N VAL A 77 1.62 1.24 -11.55
CA VAL A 77 1.16 2.26 -10.63
C VAL A 77 1.96 3.52 -10.91
N VAL A 78 1.30 4.57 -11.36
CA VAL A 78 1.90 5.87 -11.60
C VAL A 78 1.42 6.80 -10.49
N VAL A 79 2.34 7.46 -9.81
CA VAL A 79 2.01 8.49 -8.80
C VAL A 79 2.56 9.83 -9.24
N LEU A 80 1.79 10.89 -8.97
CA LEU A 80 2.19 12.28 -9.18
C LEU A 80 2.36 12.94 -7.82
N SER A 81 3.45 13.68 -7.66
CA SER A 81 3.64 14.53 -6.49
C SER A 81 3.08 15.93 -6.68
N THR A 82 2.83 16.61 -5.57
CA THR A 82 2.38 18.00 -5.56
C THR A 82 3.38 18.98 -6.20
N SER A 83 4.66 18.59 -6.32
CA SER A 83 5.68 19.36 -7.05
C SER A 83 5.79 19.00 -8.54
N GLY A 84 5.00 18.02 -9.02
CA GLY A 84 4.97 17.57 -10.40
C GLY A 84 5.91 16.39 -10.71
N ALA A 85 6.56 15.80 -9.70
CA ALA A 85 7.39 14.62 -9.90
C ALA A 85 6.51 13.40 -10.23
N VAL A 86 6.87 12.65 -11.26
CA VAL A 86 6.14 11.44 -11.68
C VAL A 86 6.99 10.22 -11.38
N LEU A 87 6.49 9.35 -10.49
CA LEU A 87 7.12 8.07 -10.21
C LEU A 87 6.25 6.93 -10.76
N ARG A 88 6.91 5.86 -11.18
CA ARG A 88 6.26 4.68 -11.75
C ARG A 88 6.78 3.44 -11.07
N PHE A 89 5.87 2.65 -10.54
CA PHE A 89 6.16 1.37 -9.93
C PHE A 89 5.50 0.29 -10.77
N GLY A 90 6.22 -0.79 -11.03
CA GLY A 90 5.54 -1.99 -11.52
C GLY A 90 4.52 -2.36 -10.44
N ALA A 91 3.25 -2.51 -10.81
CA ALA A 91 2.28 -3.05 -9.86
C ALA A 91 2.87 -4.38 -9.37
N PRO A 92 2.95 -4.64 -8.06
CA PRO A 92 3.77 -5.73 -7.54
C PRO A 92 3.10 -7.06 -7.90
N MET A 93 3.52 -7.62 -9.05
CA MET A 93 2.84 -8.73 -9.71
C MET A 93 3.72 -9.98 -9.79
N ARG A 94 4.93 -10.01 -9.20
CA ARG A 94 5.79 -11.20 -9.22
C ARG A 94 6.60 -11.49 -7.95
N GLU A 95 7.07 -10.51 -7.21
CA GLU A 95 7.99 -10.77 -6.07
C GLU A 95 7.29 -11.07 -4.75
N ALA A 96 6.07 -10.56 -4.52
CA ALA A 96 5.30 -10.90 -3.31
C ALA A 96 4.92 -12.41 -3.24
N ARG A 97 4.83 -13.11 -4.39
CA ARG A 97 4.65 -14.57 -4.44
C ARG A 97 5.92 -15.36 -4.11
N LEU A 98 7.11 -14.77 -4.23
CA LEU A 98 8.38 -15.45 -3.95
C LEU A 98 8.76 -15.41 -2.45
N LEU A 99 8.08 -14.58 -1.65
CA LEU A 99 8.37 -14.41 -0.22
C LEU A 99 7.34 -15.07 0.71
N LEU A 100 6.23 -15.60 0.17
CA LEU A 100 5.34 -16.45 0.96
C LEU A 100 5.91 -17.87 0.97
N PRO A 101 6.24 -18.46 2.14
CA PRO A 101 6.60 -19.87 2.19
C PRO A 101 5.43 -20.67 1.61
N SER A 102 5.72 -21.47 0.59
CA SER A 102 4.80 -22.46 0.07
C SER A 102 4.54 -23.48 1.18
N THR A 103 3.55 -23.25 2.02
CA THR A 103 2.98 -24.32 2.83
C THR A 103 2.20 -25.22 1.87
N SER A 104 2.94 -26.13 1.26
CA SER A 104 2.38 -27.31 0.62
C SER A 104 1.49 -27.99 1.66
N ILE A 105 0.18 -27.89 1.46
CA ILE A 105 -0.77 -28.81 2.06
C ILE A 105 -0.39 -30.18 1.49
N HIS A 106 0.24 -31.03 2.30
CA HIS A 106 0.19 -32.45 2.05
C HIS A 106 -0.85 -33.05 2.98
N ASP A 107 -1.85 -33.62 2.33
CA ASP A 107 -3.01 -34.28 2.87
C ASP A 107 -2.61 -35.42 3.83
N THR A 108 -3.36 -35.50 4.91
CA THR A 108 -3.83 -36.69 5.63
C THR A 108 -3.34 -38.05 5.11
N ASN A 109 -2.66 -38.81 5.97
CA ASN A 109 -3.03 -40.21 6.10
C ASN A 109 -3.01 -40.66 7.56
N ASP A 110 -4.19 -41.06 8.00
CA ASP A 110 -4.55 -41.65 9.27
C ASP A 110 -3.87 -43.02 9.39
N GLY A 111 -3.24 -43.29 10.53
CA GLY A 111 -2.42 -44.48 10.74
C GLY A 111 -2.48 -44.97 12.17
N ARG A 112 -3.69 -45.22 12.67
CA ARG A 112 -3.93 -46.14 13.79
C ARG A 112 -3.49 -47.55 13.37
N LEU A 113 -2.51 -48.12 14.07
CA LEU A 113 -2.55 -49.37 14.85
C LEU A 113 -1.14 -49.72 15.36
#